data_AF-A0A075U1X7-F1
#
_entry.id   AF-A0A075U1X7-F1
#
_cell.length_a   1.000
_cell.length_b   1.000
_cell.length_c   1.000
_cell.angle_alpha   90.00
_cell.angle_beta   90.00
_cell.angle_gamma   90.00
#
_symmetry.space_group_name_H-M   'P 1'
#
loop_
_entity.id
_entity.type
_entity.pdbx_description
1 polymer ?
#
loop_
_entity_poly.entity_id
_entity_poly.type
_entity_poly.pdbx_seq_one_letter_code
_entity_poly.pdbx_strand_id
1 'polypeptide(L)'
;MTKKQTKKRSKRIFKRLFQLFIIILIAVTGFVGYTVSQAPTITENQLRALPNETGKQDYIKVDKIPKTYQQAVMATEDATFPTNNGLNRSGIKALIISNIAALFGQGTPRGGSSITQQLVKLTVFSTDASDQTITRKIQEIYLALKITREYSKPQLFEYYVNKLYEGHNSYGAQTIANLYYDKPLSELTLAQQATIAGIGQSPANFDLYTNPDLVKERRDIVLLSMLNNGNISKSMYNDSKASSITDGLINR
;
A
#
# COMPACT_ATOMS: atom_id res chain seq x y z
N MET A 1 39.16 43.47 2.73
CA MET A 1 37.75 43.82 2.41
C MET A 1 37.07 44.39 3.64
N THR A 2 36.34 45.50 3.54
CA THR A 2 35.65 46.11 4.70
C THR A 2 34.37 45.34 5.08
N LYS A 3 33.98 45.33 6.36
CA LYS A 3 32.72 44.70 6.87
C LYS A 3 31.47 45.10 6.07
N LYS A 4 31.47 46.31 5.48
CA LYS A 4 30.38 46.83 4.66
C LYS A 4 30.35 46.20 3.25
N GLN A 5 31.52 45.94 2.64
CA GLN A 5 31.64 45.26 1.35
C GLN A 5 31.26 43.78 1.45
N THR A 6 31.67 43.07 2.51
CA THR A 6 31.30 41.67 2.73
C THR A 6 29.80 41.50 2.94
N LYS A 7 29.16 42.39 3.73
CA LYS A 7 27.69 42.41 3.93
C LYS A 7 26.91 42.69 2.63
N LYS A 8 27.43 43.56 1.75
CA LYS A 8 26.83 43.86 0.43
C LYS A 8 26.98 42.68 -0.56
N ARG A 9 28.11 41.96 -0.53
CA ARG A 9 28.34 40.74 -1.34
C ARG A 9 27.44 39.59 -0.90
N SER A 10 27.31 39.36 0.41
CA SER A 10 26.41 38.35 1.00
C SER A 10 24.94 38.59 0.61
N LYS A 11 24.43 39.83 0.72
CA LYS A 11 23.06 40.17 0.28
C LYS A 11 22.82 39.92 -1.22
N ARG A 12 23.83 40.16 -2.08
CA ARG A 12 23.73 39.85 -3.52
C ARG A 12 23.69 38.35 -3.80
N ILE A 13 24.49 37.56 -3.08
CA ILE A 13 24.49 36.10 -3.18
C ILE A 13 23.12 35.56 -2.74
N PHE A 14 22.62 36.00 -1.58
CA PHE A 14 21.29 35.61 -1.09
C PHE A 14 20.17 35.94 -2.09
N LYS A 15 20.18 37.14 -2.68
CA LYS A 15 19.18 37.53 -3.71
C LYS A 15 19.24 36.61 -4.94
N ARG A 16 20.45 36.22 -5.40
CA ARG A 16 20.61 35.29 -6.53
C ARG A 16 20.13 33.88 -6.18
N LEU A 17 20.45 33.38 -4.98
CA LEU A 17 19.96 32.08 -4.49
C LEU A 17 18.43 32.07 -4.38
N PHE A 18 17.84 33.15 -3.88
CA PHE A 18 16.39 33.30 -3.81
C PHE A 18 15.73 33.33 -5.20
N GLN A 19 16.31 34.08 -6.15
CA GLN A 19 15.83 34.09 -7.54
C GLN A 19 15.93 32.70 -8.19
N LEU A 20 17.04 31.99 -7.99
CA LEU A 20 17.21 30.62 -8.47
C LEU A 20 16.18 29.68 -7.85
N PHE A 21 15.93 29.79 -6.54
CA PHE A 21 14.90 29.02 -5.86
C PHE A 21 13.51 29.26 -6.47
N ILE A 22 13.14 30.51 -6.77
CA ILE A 22 11.86 30.83 -7.43
C ILE A 22 11.79 30.23 -8.84
N ILE A 23 12.86 30.29 -9.63
CA ILE A 23 12.90 29.69 -10.98
C ILE A 23 12.71 28.17 -10.88
N ILE A 24 13.42 27.51 -9.97
CA ILE A 24 13.27 26.07 -9.73
C ILE A 24 11.84 25.75 -9.29
N LEU A 25 11.25 26.54 -8.39
CA LEU A 25 9.89 26.34 -7.92
C LEU A 25 8.86 26.44 -9.06
N ILE A 26 9.02 27.43 -9.96
CA ILE A 26 8.17 27.58 -11.15
C ILE A 26 8.35 26.37 -12.08
N ALA A 27 9.60 25.97 -12.35
CA ALA A 27 9.88 24.82 -13.21
C ALA A 27 9.29 23.52 -12.64
N VAL A 28 9.43 23.27 -11.34
CA VAL A 28 8.85 22.10 -10.65
C VAL A 28 7.32 22.15 -10.71
N THR A 29 6.70 23.31 -10.46
CA THR A 29 5.24 23.46 -10.54
C THR A 29 4.74 23.21 -11.95
N GLY A 30 5.42 23.76 -12.96
CA GLY A 30 5.11 23.51 -14.37
C GLY A 30 5.25 22.03 -14.74
N PHE A 31 6.31 21.36 -14.29
CA PHE A 31 6.52 19.93 -14.50
C PHE A 31 5.43 19.08 -13.84
N VAL A 32 5.04 19.39 -12.60
CA VAL A 32 3.94 18.70 -11.91
C VAL A 32 2.62 18.92 -12.64
N GLY A 33 2.30 20.17 -13.03
CA GLY A 33 1.08 20.48 -13.77
C GLY A 33 1.00 19.77 -15.12
N TYR A 34 2.12 19.73 -15.86
CA TYR A 34 2.24 18.96 -17.09
C TYR A 34 2.05 17.45 -16.84
N THR A 35 2.71 16.90 -15.82
CA THR A 35 2.59 15.47 -15.48
C THR A 35 1.15 15.08 -15.12
N VAL A 36 0.46 15.94 -14.37
CA VAL A 36 -0.95 15.76 -13.99
C VAL A 36 -1.87 15.88 -15.20
N SER A 37 -1.59 16.79 -16.15
CA SER A 37 -2.41 16.92 -17.36
C SER A 37 -2.34 15.69 -18.27
N GLN A 38 -1.25 14.91 -18.16
CA GLN A 38 -1.08 13.64 -18.87
C GLN A 38 -1.57 12.41 -18.06
N ALA A 39 -2.14 12.61 -16.88
CA ALA A 39 -2.63 11.49 -16.08
C ALA A 39 -3.84 10.82 -16.76
N PRO A 40 -3.90 9.47 -16.81
CA PRO A 40 -5.05 8.77 -17.36
C PRO A 40 -6.32 9.03 -16.53
N THR A 41 -7.47 8.72 -17.11
CA THR A 41 -8.72 8.68 -16.36
C THR A 41 -8.93 7.30 -15.73
N ILE A 42 -9.60 7.27 -14.58
CA ILE A 42 -10.00 6.04 -13.90
C ILE A 42 -11.52 6.00 -13.88
N THR A 43 -12.09 4.98 -14.51
CA THR A 43 -13.52 4.67 -14.48
C THR A 43 -13.81 3.60 -13.42
N GLU A 44 -15.06 3.51 -12.95
CA GLU A 44 -15.45 2.44 -12.04
C GLU A 44 -15.24 1.05 -12.64
N ASN A 45 -15.51 0.89 -13.95
CA ASN A 45 -15.27 -0.36 -14.66
C ASN A 45 -13.81 -0.79 -14.58
N GLN A 46 -12.85 0.14 -14.72
CA GLN A 46 -11.43 -0.19 -14.55
C GLN A 46 -11.10 -0.55 -13.09
N LEU A 47 -11.71 0.12 -12.11
CA LEU A 47 -11.52 -0.23 -10.69
C LEU A 47 -12.01 -1.65 -10.38
N ARG A 48 -13.09 -2.11 -11.03
CA ARG A 48 -13.63 -3.47 -10.87
C ARG A 48 -12.92 -4.52 -11.73
N ALA A 49 -12.42 -4.14 -12.90
CA ALA A 49 -11.80 -5.06 -13.84
C ALA A 49 -10.56 -5.75 -13.25
N LEU A 50 -10.29 -6.97 -13.71
CA LEU A 50 -9.06 -7.66 -13.37
C LEU A 50 -7.85 -7.05 -14.10
N PRO A 51 -6.68 -6.97 -13.45
CA PRO A 51 -5.46 -6.56 -14.13
C PRO A 51 -5.03 -7.55 -15.24
N ASN A 52 -5.32 -8.84 -15.05
CA ASN A 52 -5.11 -9.90 -16.04
C ASN A 52 -6.45 -10.58 -16.34
N GLU A 53 -6.90 -10.48 -17.60
CA GLU A 53 -8.19 -11.04 -18.04
C GLU A 53 -8.28 -12.56 -17.92
N THR A 54 -7.14 -13.26 -17.90
CA THR A 54 -7.09 -14.72 -17.70
C THR A 54 -7.04 -15.14 -16.24
N GLY A 55 -7.00 -14.19 -15.31
CA GLY A 55 -6.97 -14.41 -13.87
C GLY A 55 -8.28 -14.97 -13.31
N LYS A 56 -8.19 -15.66 -12.18
CA LYS A 56 -9.35 -16.13 -11.41
C LYS A 56 -9.72 -15.12 -10.33
N GLN A 57 -11.01 -14.85 -10.17
CA GLN A 57 -11.52 -13.96 -9.14
C GLN A 57 -12.92 -14.34 -8.69
N ASP A 58 -13.05 -14.60 -7.39
CA ASP A 58 -14.30 -14.66 -6.67
C ASP A 58 -14.53 -13.29 -6.01
N TYR A 59 -15.32 -12.43 -6.67
CA TYR A 59 -15.50 -11.06 -6.21
C TYR A 59 -16.29 -10.99 -4.90
N ILE A 60 -15.76 -10.30 -3.89
CA ILE A 60 -16.42 -10.09 -2.59
C ILE A 60 -16.79 -8.61 -2.39
N LYS A 61 -18.07 -8.35 -2.08
CA LYS A 61 -18.55 -7.00 -1.73
C LYS A 61 -18.13 -6.62 -0.31
N VAL A 62 -17.95 -5.32 -0.07
CA VAL A 62 -17.41 -4.81 1.19
C VAL A 62 -18.20 -5.21 2.44
N ASP A 63 -19.53 -5.35 2.32
CA ASP A 63 -20.41 -5.78 3.40
C ASP A 63 -20.23 -7.25 3.79
N LYS A 64 -19.60 -8.05 2.91
CA LYS A 64 -19.25 -9.45 3.14
C LYS A 64 -17.80 -9.64 3.58
N ILE A 65 -16.95 -8.63 3.44
CA ILE A 65 -15.56 -8.72 3.90
C ILE A 65 -15.52 -8.68 5.43
N PRO A 66 -14.96 -9.70 6.11
CA PRO A 66 -14.89 -9.73 7.57
C PRO A 66 -14.14 -8.53 8.12
N LYS A 67 -14.70 -7.90 9.16
CA LYS A 67 -14.07 -6.74 9.81
C LYS A 67 -12.63 -7.03 10.26
N THR A 68 -12.38 -8.24 10.75
CA THR A 68 -11.06 -8.70 11.16
C THR A 68 -10.06 -8.70 10.01
N TYR A 69 -10.44 -9.18 8.82
CA TYR A 69 -9.61 -9.09 7.61
C TYR A 69 -9.40 -7.64 7.17
N GLN A 70 -10.45 -6.81 7.19
CA GLN A 70 -10.31 -5.38 6.88
C GLN A 70 -9.26 -4.71 7.79
N GLN A 71 -9.33 -5.00 9.09
CA GLN A 71 -8.37 -4.51 10.08
C GLN A 71 -6.96 -5.06 9.84
N ALA A 72 -6.82 -6.33 9.45
CA ALA A 72 -5.51 -6.94 9.17
C ALA A 72 -4.79 -6.23 8.01
N VAL A 73 -5.51 -6.01 6.90
CA VAL A 73 -5.01 -5.28 5.74
C VAL A 73 -4.69 -3.83 6.10
N MET A 74 -5.64 -3.10 6.69
CA MET A 74 -5.43 -1.68 7.03
C MET A 74 -4.30 -1.51 8.04
N ALA A 75 -4.22 -2.35 9.08
CA ALA A 75 -3.19 -2.23 10.10
C ALA A 75 -1.77 -2.38 9.53
N THR A 76 -1.63 -3.22 8.50
CA THR A 76 -0.34 -3.56 7.89
C THR A 76 0.02 -2.61 6.75
N GLU A 77 -0.95 -2.24 5.90
CA GLU A 77 -0.71 -1.48 4.67
C GLU A 77 -0.97 0.03 4.83
N ASP A 78 -2.04 0.43 5.51
CA ASP A 78 -2.43 1.84 5.68
C ASP A 78 -3.41 2.04 6.84
N ALA A 79 -2.89 2.17 8.06
CA ALA A 79 -3.72 2.29 9.27
C ALA A 79 -4.58 3.57 9.28
N THR A 80 -4.22 4.57 8.47
CA THR A 80 -4.99 5.81 8.34
C THR A 80 -6.07 5.75 7.27
N PHE A 81 -6.15 4.66 6.51
CA PHE A 81 -7.05 4.51 5.37
C PHE A 81 -8.49 4.97 5.65
N PRO A 82 -9.12 4.65 6.80
CA PRO A 82 -10.50 5.07 7.06
C PRO A 82 -10.73 6.58 7.06
N THR A 83 -9.69 7.38 7.31
CA THR A 83 -9.81 8.84 7.50
C THR A 83 -8.92 9.66 6.58
N ASN A 84 -7.93 9.05 5.93
CA ASN A 84 -7.00 9.77 5.07
C ASN A 84 -7.67 10.20 3.75
N ASN A 85 -7.07 11.16 3.07
CA ASN A 85 -7.61 11.71 1.82
C ASN A 85 -7.09 10.99 0.56
N GLY A 86 -6.66 9.74 0.68
CA GLY A 86 -6.04 8.96 -0.40
C GLY A 86 -4.52 8.90 -0.28
N LEU A 87 -3.93 9.58 0.70
CA LEU A 87 -2.49 9.56 0.99
C LEU A 87 -2.26 9.25 2.47
N ASN A 88 -1.34 8.34 2.76
CA ASN A 88 -0.93 8.02 4.13
C ASN A 88 0.10 9.07 4.62
N ARG A 89 -0.36 10.25 5.06
CA ARG A 89 0.52 11.37 5.42
C ARG A 89 1.37 11.12 6.67
N SER A 90 0.84 10.42 7.67
CA SER A 90 1.61 9.99 8.83
C SER A 90 2.60 8.87 8.45
N GLY A 91 2.21 7.97 7.55
CA GLY A 91 3.06 6.95 6.96
C GLY A 91 4.21 7.53 6.14
N ILE A 92 4.02 8.62 5.40
CA ILE A 92 5.09 9.33 4.69
C ILE A 92 6.11 9.92 5.68
N LYS A 93 5.66 10.54 6.78
CA LYS A 93 6.57 11.04 7.82
C LYS A 93 7.34 9.91 8.51
N ALA A 94 6.64 8.84 8.88
CA ALA A 94 7.25 7.66 9.49
C ALA A 94 8.23 6.96 8.53
N LEU A 95 7.93 6.93 7.24
CA LEU A 95 8.80 6.40 6.18
C LEU A 95 10.08 7.22 6.04
N ILE A 96 9.98 8.55 6.03
CA ILE A 96 11.17 9.41 5.97
C ILE A 96 12.07 9.13 7.17
N ILE A 97 11.49 9.05 8.38
CA ILE A 97 12.24 8.75 9.60
C ILE A 97 12.85 7.33 9.56
N SER A 98 12.07 6.32 9.19
CA SER A 98 12.54 4.92 9.16
C SER A 98 13.61 4.69 8.10
N ASN A 99 13.50 5.33 6.93
CA ASN A 99 14.49 5.18 5.87
C ASN A 99 15.77 5.94 6.20
N ILE A 100 15.69 7.11 6.87
CA ILE A 100 16.88 7.78 7.42
C ILE A 100 17.54 6.91 8.48
N ALA A 101 16.78 6.34 9.41
CA ALA A 101 17.31 5.42 10.42
C ALA A 101 17.97 4.19 9.76
N ALA A 102 17.36 3.62 8.72
CA ALA A 102 17.88 2.47 7.99
C ALA A 102 19.19 2.79 7.25
N LEU A 103 19.37 4.02 6.75
CA LEU A 103 20.66 4.49 6.20
C LEU A 103 21.77 4.50 7.27
N PHE A 104 21.42 4.58 8.55
CA PHE A 104 22.34 4.45 9.68
C PHE A 104 22.31 3.04 10.32
N GLY A 105 21.79 2.04 9.61
CA GLY A 105 21.73 0.65 10.06
C GLY A 105 20.67 0.35 11.12
N GLN A 106 19.70 1.26 11.34
CA GLN A 106 18.65 1.11 12.33
C GLN A 106 17.27 0.91 11.69
N GLY A 107 16.64 -0.24 11.95
CA GLY A 107 15.26 -0.54 11.52
C GLY A 107 15.14 -1.03 10.08
N THR A 108 13.90 -1.29 9.64
CA THR A 108 13.57 -1.77 8.29
C THR A 108 12.92 -0.66 7.46
N PRO A 109 13.29 -0.50 6.17
CA PRO A 109 12.62 0.43 5.28
C PRO A 109 11.12 0.10 5.19
N ARG A 110 10.26 1.11 5.36
CA ARG A 110 8.81 0.95 5.18
C ARG A 110 8.42 1.45 3.80
N GLY A 111 7.44 0.80 3.17
CA GLY A 111 6.72 1.35 2.02
C GLY A 111 5.64 2.33 2.49
N GLY A 112 5.52 3.50 1.86
CA GLY A 112 4.67 4.60 2.36
C GLY A 112 3.46 4.90 1.49
N SER A 113 3.13 4.04 0.53
CA SER A 113 1.96 4.23 -0.34
C SER A 113 0.68 3.82 0.41
N SER A 114 -0.36 4.65 0.34
CA SER A 114 -1.69 4.31 0.85
C SER A 114 -2.32 3.17 0.07
N ILE A 115 -3.33 2.52 0.65
CA ILE A 115 -4.18 1.55 -0.07
C ILE A 115 -4.76 2.17 -1.35
N THR A 116 -5.12 3.46 -1.32
CA THR A 116 -5.68 4.14 -2.50
C THR A 116 -4.64 4.33 -3.61
N GLN A 117 -3.39 4.65 -3.26
CA GLN A 117 -2.29 4.74 -4.23
C GLN A 117 -1.97 3.36 -4.82
N GLN A 118 -2.00 2.31 -3.99
CA GLN A 118 -1.81 0.95 -4.46
C GLN A 118 -2.93 0.54 -5.44
N LEU A 119 -4.20 0.83 -5.12
CA LEU A 119 -5.33 0.60 -6.02
C LEU A 119 -5.15 1.32 -7.36
N VAL A 120 -4.79 2.61 -7.35
CA VAL A 120 -4.51 3.37 -8.58
C VAL A 120 -3.41 2.68 -9.40
N LYS A 121 -2.30 2.30 -8.75
CA LYS A 121 -1.19 1.59 -9.39
C LYS A 121 -1.68 0.33 -10.10
N LEU A 122 -2.43 -0.51 -9.41
CA LEU A 122 -2.96 -1.77 -9.95
C LEU A 122 -4.02 -1.56 -11.05
N THR A 123 -4.58 -0.36 -11.19
CA THR A 123 -5.69 -0.10 -12.11
C THR A 123 -5.23 0.46 -13.46
N VAL A 124 -4.25 1.37 -13.48
CA VAL A 124 -3.90 2.12 -14.70
C VAL A 124 -2.40 2.20 -14.98
N PHE A 125 -1.56 1.61 -14.13
CA PHE A 125 -0.12 1.62 -14.33
C PHE A 125 0.44 0.21 -14.40
N SER A 126 1.48 0.05 -15.20
CA SER A 126 2.34 -1.13 -15.13
C SER A 126 2.94 -1.25 -13.72
N THR A 127 3.08 -2.50 -13.27
CA THR A 127 3.77 -2.84 -12.02
C THR A 127 5.25 -3.12 -12.21
N ASP A 128 5.76 -3.03 -13.44
CA ASP A 128 7.17 -3.28 -13.76
C ASP A 128 8.11 -2.29 -13.09
N ALA A 129 9.27 -2.77 -12.67
CA ALA A 129 10.26 -1.97 -11.95
C ALA A 129 10.79 -0.80 -12.82
N SER A 130 10.91 -0.99 -14.13
CA SER A 130 11.33 0.05 -15.09
C SER A 130 10.37 1.23 -15.15
N ASP A 131 9.09 1.01 -14.83
CA ASP A 131 8.04 2.01 -14.94
C ASP A 131 7.90 2.84 -13.65
N GLN A 132 8.71 2.55 -12.63
CA GLN A 132 8.70 3.24 -11.34
C GLN A 132 9.35 4.63 -11.36
N THR A 133 8.84 5.50 -12.23
CA THR A 133 9.34 6.87 -12.42
C THR A 133 8.69 7.90 -11.47
N ILE A 134 9.35 9.05 -11.28
CA ILE A 134 8.81 10.20 -10.54
C ILE A 134 7.51 10.69 -11.18
N THR A 135 7.45 10.73 -12.52
CA THR A 135 6.27 11.12 -13.30
C THR A 135 5.08 10.25 -12.92
N ARG A 136 5.22 8.92 -12.97
CA ARG A 136 4.19 7.97 -12.56
C ARG A 136 3.79 8.20 -11.11
N LYS A 137 4.74 8.44 -10.20
CA LYS A 137 4.43 8.66 -8.78
C LYS A 137 3.61 9.93 -8.53
N ILE A 138 3.87 11.01 -9.26
CA ILE A 138 3.06 12.23 -9.21
C ILE A 138 1.63 11.93 -9.68
N GLN A 139 1.48 11.19 -10.79
CA GLN A 139 0.16 10.80 -11.29
C GLN A 139 -0.59 9.89 -10.31
N GLU A 140 0.08 8.91 -9.69
CA GLU A 140 -0.51 8.07 -8.64
C GLU A 140 -1.07 8.92 -7.47
N ILE A 141 -0.30 9.90 -7.00
CA ILE A 141 -0.72 10.81 -5.93
C ILE A 141 -1.95 11.61 -6.35
N TYR A 142 -1.91 12.21 -7.54
CA TYR A 142 -3.01 12.99 -8.08
C TYR A 142 -4.29 12.14 -8.23
N LEU A 143 -4.18 10.96 -8.84
CA LEU A 143 -5.30 10.05 -9.05
C LEU A 143 -5.85 9.50 -7.75
N ALA A 144 -5.01 9.19 -6.75
CA ALA A 144 -5.47 8.74 -5.45
C ALA A 144 -6.28 9.82 -4.71
N LEU A 145 -5.83 11.08 -4.78
CA LEU A 145 -6.57 12.22 -4.26
C LEU A 145 -7.91 12.41 -5.00
N LYS A 146 -7.91 12.20 -6.32
CA LYS A 146 -9.10 12.32 -7.17
C LYS A 146 -10.14 11.25 -6.83
N ILE A 147 -9.78 9.96 -6.89
CA ILE A 147 -10.74 8.88 -6.63
C ILE A 147 -11.22 8.84 -5.17
N THR A 148 -10.44 9.35 -4.20
CA THR A 148 -10.92 9.48 -2.82
C THR A 148 -12.06 10.48 -2.66
N ARG A 149 -12.20 11.44 -3.58
CA ARG A 149 -13.33 12.38 -3.59
C ARG A 149 -14.56 11.81 -4.32
N GLU A 150 -14.36 10.83 -5.18
CA GLU A 150 -15.40 10.24 -6.03
C GLU A 150 -16.03 8.99 -5.39
N TYR A 151 -15.25 8.20 -4.65
CA TYR A 151 -15.69 6.93 -4.05
C TYR A 151 -15.52 6.93 -2.53
N SER A 152 -16.45 6.24 -1.85
CA SER A 152 -16.37 6.05 -0.41
C SER A 152 -15.20 5.13 -0.02
N LYS A 153 -14.71 5.24 1.23
CA LYS A 153 -13.67 4.36 1.76
C LYS A 153 -14.02 2.87 1.68
N PRO A 154 -15.26 2.43 2.00
CA PRO A 154 -15.67 1.05 1.79
C PRO A 154 -15.55 0.59 0.33
N GLN A 155 -15.98 1.41 -0.64
CA GLN A 155 -15.86 1.07 -2.07
C GLN A 155 -14.40 0.96 -2.50
N LEU A 156 -13.54 1.91 -2.12
CA LEU A 156 -12.12 1.84 -2.44
C LEU A 156 -11.45 0.62 -1.82
N PHE A 157 -11.85 0.22 -0.62
CA PHE A 157 -11.37 -1.00 0.02
C PHE A 157 -11.84 -2.25 -0.74
N GLU A 158 -13.11 -2.30 -1.14
CA GLU A 158 -13.68 -3.36 -1.99
C GLU A 158 -12.85 -3.55 -3.26
N TYR A 159 -12.63 -2.47 -4.02
CA TYR A 159 -11.87 -2.54 -5.27
C TYR A 159 -10.43 -3.00 -5.03
N TYR A 160 -9.80 -2.52 -3.96
CA TYR A 160 -8.43 -2.89 -3.61
C TYR A 160 -8.30 -4.38 -3.31
N VAL A 161 -9.10 -4.91 -2.37
CA VAL A 161 -8.94 -6.31 -1.94
C VAL A 161 -9.26 -7.31 -3.03
N ASN A 162 -10.13 -6.95 -3.98
CA ASN A 162 -10.46 -7.83 -5.11
C ASN A 162 -9.40 -7.77 -6.21
N LYS A 163 -8.59 -6.70 -6.28
CA LYS A 163 -7.60 -6.48 -7.34
C LYS A 163 -6.19 -6.97 -6.98
N LEU A 164 -5.94 -7.32 -5.72
CA LEU A 164 -4.65 -7.85 -5.29
C LEU A 164 -4.36 -9.17 -6.01
N TYR A 165 -3.21 -9.24 -6.70
CA TYR A 165 -2.68 -10.53 -7.12
C TYR A 165 -2.14 -11.23 -5.88
N GLU A 166 -2.46 -12.50 -5.71
CA GLU A 166 -2.10 -13.26 -4.50
C GLU A 166 -1.55 -14.66 -4.84
N GLY A 167 -1.01 -14.82 -6.05
CA GLY A 167 -0.41 -16.06 -6.53
C GLY A 167 -1.37 -16.96 -7.28
N HIS A 168 -0.86 -18.04 -7.87
CA HIS A 168 -1.65 -19.06 -8.58
C HIS A 168 -2.64 -18.51 -9.62
N ASN A 169 -2.27 -17.45 -10.35
CA ASN A 169 -3.16 -16.74 -11.28
C ASN A 169 -4.50 -16.29 -10.65
N SER A 170 -4.50 -16.05 -9.34
CA SER A 170 -5.68 -15.76 -8.53
C SER A 170 -5.59 -14.35 -7.95
N TYR A 171 -6.73 -13.67 -7.95
CA TYR A 171 -6.86 -12.30 -7.51
C TYR A 171 -7.90 -12.20 -6.41
N GLY A 172 -7.51 -11.54 -5.33
CA GLY A 172 -8.35 -11.14 -4.23
C GLY A 172 -8.64 -12.20 -3.18
N ALA A 173 -8.89 -11.68 -1.99
CA ALA A 173 -8.85 -12.43 -0.73
C ALA A 173 -9.82 -13.61 -0.68
N GLN A 174 -11.00 -13.48 -1.28
CA GLN A 174 -12.00 -14.54 -1.30
C GLN A 174 -11.58 -15.70 -2.21
N THR A 175 -10.99 -15.40 -3.37
CA THR A 175 -10.42 -16.40 -4.26
C THR A 175 -9.32 -17.20 -3.56
N ILE A 176 -8.46 -16.51 -2.82
CA ILE A 176 -7.36 -17.16 -2.08
C ILE A 176 -7.84 -17.94 -0.86
N ALA A 177 -8.88 -17.45 -0.17
CA ALA A 177 -9.51 -18.20 0.90
C ALA A 177 -10.04 -19.56 0.40
N ASN A 178 -10.72 -19.55 -0.75
CA ASN A 178 -11.16 -20.78 -1.42
C ASN A 178 -9.97 -21.64 -1.87
N LEU A 179 -8.92 -21.01 -2.42
CA LEU A 179 -7.74 -21.70 -2.93
C LEU A 179 -6.96 -22.48 -1.87
N TYR A 180 -6.74 -21.89 -0.69
CA TYR A 180 -5.94 -22.48 0.37
C TYR A 180 -6.76 -23.29 1.37
N TYR A 181 -8.00 -22.88 1.66
CA TYR A 181 -8.77 -23.43 2.79
C TYR A 181 -10.12 -24.03 2.38
N ASP A 182 -10.51 -23.92 1.10
CA ASP A 182 -11.83 -24.32 0.58
C ASP A 182 -13.00 -23.76 1.42
N LYS A 183 -12.85 -22.50 1.86
CA LYS A 183 -13.78 -21.83 2.77
C LYS A 183 -13.97 -20.36 2.40
N PRO A 184 -15.16 -19.80 2.66
CA PRO A 184 -15.37 -18.37 2.53
C PRO A 184 -14.46 -17.60 3.50
N LEU A 185 -14.01 -16.41 3.09
CA LEU A 185 -13.10 -15.57 3.89
C LEU A 185 -13.64 -15.31 5.30
N SER A 186 -14.97 -15.25 5.44
CA SER A 186 -15.70 -15.06 6.70
C SER A 186 -15.64 -16.21 7.69
N GLU A 187 -15.34 -17.43 7.22
CA GLU A 187 -15.22 -18.61 8.08
C GLU A 187 -13.78 -18.90 8.51
N LEU A 188 -12.82 -18.14 7.99
CA LEU A 188 -11.42 -18.28 8.34
C LEU A 188 -11.12 -17.72 9.73
N THR A 189 -10.17 -18.36 10.42
CA THR A 189 -9.67 -17.89 11.72
C THR A 189 -8.90 -16.57 11.58
N LEU A 190 -8.66 -15.87 12.69
CA LEU A 190 -7.81 -14.68 12.71
C LEU A 190 -6.42 -14.96 12.10
N ALA A 191 -5.81 -16.11 12.42
CA ALA A 191 -4.51 -16.49 11.88
C ALA A 191 -4.55 -16.65 10.36
N GLN A 192 -5.57 -17.32 9.83
CA GLN A 192 -5.75 -17.53 8.38
C GLN A 192 -6.08 -16.23 7.64
N GLN A 193 -6.94 -15.37 8.20
CA GLN A 193 -7.21 -14.04 7.63
C GLN A 193 -5.96 -13.16 7.61
N ALA A 194 -5.15 -13.19 8.68
CA ALA A 194 -3.88 -12.48 8.74
C ALA A 194 -2.86 -13.04 7.75
N THR A 195 -2.86 -14.36 7.50
CA THR A 195 -2.06 -14.99 6.45
C THR A 195 -2.41 -14.43 5.09
N ILE A 196 -3.69 -14.44 4.69
CA ILE A 196 -4.13 -13.92 3.39
C ILE A 196 -3.80 -12.43 3.25
N ALA A 197 -4.08 -11.63 4.28
CA ALA A 197 -3.74 -10.20 4.28
C ALA A 197 -2.23 -9.93 4.10
N GLY A 198 -1.38 -10.88 4.48
CA GLY A 198 0.07 -10.79 4.32
C GLY A 198 0.58 -11.13 2.92
N ILE A 199 -0.09 -12.05 2.20
CA ILE A 199 0.37 -12.63 0.93
C ILE A 199 0.44 -11.59 -0.19
N GLY A 200 -0.57 -10.72 -0.29
CA GLY A 200 -0.66 -9.70 -1.35
C GLY A 200 0.54 -8.74 -1.44
N GLN A 201 1.39 -8.66 -0.42
CA GLN A 201 2.59 -7.81 -0.44
C GLN A 201 3.68 -8.33 -1.39
N SER A 202 3.90 -9.65 -1.42
CA SER A 202 4.90 -10.27 -2.29
C SER A 202 4.43 -11.65 -2.78
N PRO A 203 3.46 -11.69 -3.71
CA PRO A 203 2.82 -12.94 -4.15
C PRO A 203 3.78 -13.94 -4.79
N ALA A 204 4.91 -13.47 -5.33
CA ALA A 204 5.95 -14.34 -5.88
C ALA A 204 6.76 -15.08 -4.80
N ASN A 205 6.84 -14.52 -3.60
CA ASN A 205 7.63 -15.10 -2.49
C ASN A 205 6.74 -15.78 -1.44
N PHE A 206 5.49 -15.33 -1.30
CA PHE A 206 4.57 -15.76 -0.26
C PHE A 206 3.54 -16.74 -0.83
N ASP A 207 3.84 -18.02 -0.72
CA ASP A 207 2.96 -19.13 -1.09
C ASP A 207 3.05 -20.22 -0.01
N LEU A 208 1.89 -20.65 0.50
CA LEU A 208 1.80 -21.65 1.56
C LEU A 208 2.28 -23.04 1.14
N TYR A 209 2.23 -23.37 -0.16
CA TYR A 209 2.66 -24.66 -0.67
C TYR A 209 4.17 -24.73 -0.87
N THR A 210 4.80 -23.62 -1.25
CA THR A 210 6.21 -23.59 -1.64
C THR A 210 7.12 -22.98 -0.57
N ASN A 211 6.66 -21.93 0.13
CA ASN A 211 7.46 -21.18 1.11
C ASN A 211 6.68 -20.88 2.42
N PRO A 212 6.15 -21.89 3.13
CA PRO A 212 5.31 -21.69 4.31
C PRO A 212 5.99 -20.90 5.44
N ASP A 213 7.31 -21.02 5.60
CA ASP A 213 8.05 -20.29 6.63
C ASP A 213 8.05 -18.76 6.38
N LEU A 214 8.24 -18.32 5.13
CA LEU A 214 8.18 -16.91 4.77
C LEU A 214 6.76 -16.35 4.96
N VAL A 215 5.74 -17.15 4.61
CA VAL A 215 4.34 -16.79 4.84
C VAL A 215 4.06 -16.66 6.33
N LYS A 216 4.61 -17.54 7.16
CA LYS A 216 4.49 -17.48 8.62
C LYS A 216 5.09 -16.20 9.19
N GLU A 217 6.31 -15.85 8.79
CA GLU A 217 6.96 -14.59 9.21
C GLU A 217 6.10 -13.38 8.83
N ARG A 218 5.57 -13.37 7.60
CA ARG A 218 4.71 -12.29 7.11
C ARG A 218 3.39 -12.21 7.89
N ARG A 219 2.72 -13.34 8.15
CA ARG A 219 1.52 -13.41 9.01
C ARG A 219 1.81 -12.84 10.40
N ASP A 220 2.94 -13.20 11.00
CA ASP A 220 3.30 -12.75 12.34
C ASP A 220 3.53 -11.22 12.39
N ILE A 221 4.00 -10.61 11.29
CA ILE A 221 4.09 -9.14 11.12
C ILE A 221 2.69 -8.50 11.03
N VAL A 222 1.77 -9.12 10.28
CA VAL A 222 0.36 -8.65 10.19
C VAL A 222 -0.29 -8.67 11.57
N LEU A 223 -0.19 -9.80 12.29
CA LEU A 223 -0.74 -9.94 13.64
C LEU A 223 -0.13 -8.92 14.60
N LEU A 224 1.18 -8.66 14.52
CA LEU A 224 1.84 -7.64 15.33
C LEU A 224 1.32 -6.23 15.01
N SER A 225 1.08 -5.94 13.74
CA SER A 225 0.51 -4.67 13.29
C SER A 225 -0.91 -4.47 13.81
N MET A 226 -1.73 -5.53 13.78
CA MET A 226 -3.08 -5.53 14.37
C MET A 226 -3.06 -5.31 15.88
N LEU A 227 -2.12 -5.93 16.60
CA LEU A 227 -1.94 -5.72 18.05
C LEU A 227 -1.56 -4.27 18.34
N ASN A 228 -0.57 -3.72 17.63
CA ASN A 228 -0.08 -2.36 17.83
C ASN A 228 -1.13 -1.29 17.52
N ASN A 229 -2.06 -1.57 16.61
CA ASN A 229 -3.19 -0.69 16.28
C ASN A 229 -4.43 -0.96 17.15
N GLY A 230 -4.34 -1.83 18.17
CA GLY A 230 -5.42 -2.13 19.10
C GLY A 230 -6.59 -2.91 18.47
N ASN A 231 -6.37 -3.58 17.33
CA ASN A 231 -7.41 -4.37 16.66
C ASN A 231 -7.64 -5.73 17.31
N ILE A 232 -6.61 -6.28 17.97
CA ILE A 232 -6.66 -7.58 18.67
C ILE A 232 -6.01 -7.47 20.05
N SER A 233 -6.41 -8.33 20.98
CA SER A 233 -5.80 -8.41 22.30
C SER A 233 -4.45 -9.14 22.27
N LYS A 234 -3.67 -9.02 23.35
CA LYS A 234 -2.40 -9.75 23.48
C LYS A 234 -2.60 -11.27 23.48
N SER A 235 -3.71 -11.76 24.06
CA SER A 235 -4.06 -13.19 24.01
C SER A 235 -4.30 -13.63 22.57
N MET A 236 -5.20 -12.93 21.85
CA MET A 236 -5.51 -13.24 20.45
C MET A 236 -4.26 -13.25 19.56
N TYR A 237 -3.34 -12.31 19.79
CA TYR A 237 -2.04 -12.28 19.12
C TYR A 237 -1.20 -13.54 19.41
N ASN A 238 -1.04 -13.90 20.69
CA ASN A 238 -0.26 -15.06 21.09
C ASN A 238 -0.87 -16.37 20.54
N ASP A 239 -2.19 -16.52 20.67
CA ASP A 239 -2.93 -17.70 20.23
C ASP A 239 -2.82 -17.86 18.70
N SER A 240 -3.05 -16.79 17.94
CA SER A 240 -2.98 -16.83 16.46
C SER A 240 -1.56 -17.04 15.94
N LYS A 241 -0.56 -16.52 16.65
CA LYS A 241 0.86 -16.71 16.29
C LYS A 241 1.31 -18.15 16.54
N ALA A 242 0.76 -18.81 17.57
CA ALA A 242 1.05 -20.19 17.91
C ALA A 242 0.37 -21.20 16.95
N SER A 243 -0.72 -20.80 16.27
CA SER A 243 -1.35 -21.63 15.24
C SER A 243 -0.37 -22.02 14.13
N SER A 244 -0.44 -23.27 13.68
CA SER A 244 0.33 -23.75 12.54
C SER A 244 0.03 -22.90 11.30
N ILE A 245 1.05 -22.61 10.49
CA ILE A 245 0.86 -21.84 9.25
C ILE A 245 0.10 -22.64 8.19
N THR A 246 0.13 -23.97 8.28
CA THR A 246 -0.57 -24.89 7.38
C THR A 246 -1.90 -25.40 7.94
N ASP A 247 -2.38 -24.83 9.06
CA ASP A 247 -3.65 -25.25 9.66
C ASP A 247 -4.83 -25.00 8.70
N GLY A 248 -5.56 -26.08 8.38
CA GLY A 248 -6.66 -26.09 7.41
C GLY A 248 -6.25 -25.95 5.94
N LEU A 249 -4.94 -25.94 5.62
CA LEU A 249 -4.45 -25.91 4.24
C LEU A 249 -4.86 -27.19 3.52
N ILE A 250 -5.55 -27.07 2.39
CA ILE A 250 -5.97 -28.23 1.59
C ILE A 250 -4.79 -28.83 0.83
N ASN A 251 -4.78 -30.15 0.65
CA ASN A 251 -3.78 -30.81 -0.19
C ASN A 251 -4.07 -30.55 -1.67
N ARG A 252 -3.01 -30.43 -2.46
CA ARG A 252 -3.06 -30.28 -3.92
C ARG A 252 -2.16 -31.29 -4.61
#